data_AF-A0A524MHD5-F1
#
_entry.id   AF-A0A524MHD5-F1
#
_cell.length_a   1.000
_cell.length_b   1.000
_cell.length_c   1.000
_cell.angle_alpha   90.00
_cell.angle_beta   90.00
_cell.angle_gamma   90.00
#
_symmetry.space_group_name_H-M   'P 1'
#
loop_
_entity.id
_entity.type
_entity.pdbx_description
1 polymer ?
#
loop_
_entity_poly.entity_id
_entity_poly.type
_entity_poly.pdbx_seq_one_letter_code
_entity_poly.pdbx_strand_id
1 'polypeptide(L)'
;MAKIKLKPFACPACKESTLVYVEVEEQKITHAKRYPVIVTAKCSKSHSLVAFVDANFQVRDVESATEATEEEKDATDKAVGYFESF
;
A
#
# COMPACT_ATOMS: atom_id res chain seq x y z
N MET A 1 -9.30 1.32 -18.15
CA MET A 1 -9.41 1.67 -16.72
C MET A 1 -8.32 2.68 -16.42
N ALA A 2 -8.66 3.81 -15.78
CA ALA A 2 -7.71 4.87 -15.50
C ALA A 2 -6.74 4.43 -14.38
N LYS A 3 -5.44 4.61 -14.61
CA LYS A 3 -4.39 4.37 -13.62
C LYS A 3 -3.87 5.72 -13.13
N ILE A 4 -3.74 5.86 -11.83
CA ILE A 4 -3.20 7.06 -11.20
C ILE A 4 -1.84 6.72 -10.60
N LYS A 5 -0.88 7.62 -10.84
CA LYS A 5 0.42 7.60 -10.17
C LYS A 5 0.26 8.28 -8.83
N LEU A 6 0.49 7.53 -7.76
CA LEU A 6 0.54 8.11 -6.42
C LEU A 6 1.77 9.02 -6.29
N LYS A 7 1.70 9.98 -5.37
CA LYS A 7 2.90 10.74 -5.00
C LYS A 7 3.96 9.76 -4.49
N PRO A 8 5.22 9.88 -4.94
CA PRO A 8 6.27 8.98 -4.51
C PRO A 8 6.51 9.17 -3.01
N PHE A 9 6.82 8.07 -2.35
CA PHE A 9 7.08 8.03 -0.91
C PHE A 9 8.38 7.31 -0.61
N ALA A 10 9.01 7.65 0.51
CA ALA A 10 10.25 6.99 0.92
C ALA A 10 9.93 5.62 1.53
N CYS A 11 10.71 4.61 1.14
CA CYS A 11 10.65 3.30 1.78
C CYS A 11 11.21 3.38 3.22
N PRO A 12 10.42 3.09 4.27
CA PRO A 12 10.86 3.17 5.66
C PRO A 12 11.94 2.13 6.00
N ALA A 13 11.97 0.99 5.30
CA ALA A 13 12.97 -0.05 5.48
C ALA A 13 14.31 0.26 4.76
N CYS A 14 14.30 1.16 3.78
CA CYS A 14 15.53 1.57 3.10
C CYS A 14 16.24 2.66 3.90
N LYS A 15 17.43 2.37 4.43
CA LYS A 15 18.31 3.37 5.09
C LYS A 15 18.63 4.59 4.22
N GLU A 16 18.46 4.47 2.90
CA GLU A 16 18.74 5.51 1.90
C GLU A 16 17.50 6.31 1.48
N SER A 17 16.34 6.14 2.13
CA SER A 17 15.08 6.83 1.77
C SER A 17 14.72 6.68 0.29
N THR A 18 14.94 5.50 -0.28
CA THR A 18 14.64 5.21 -1.69
C THR A 18 13.17 5.53 -1.99
N LEU A 19 12.95 6.40 -2.99
CA LEU A 19 11.61 6.76 -3.43
C LEU A 19 10.95 5.58 -4.16
N VAL A 20 9.73 5.27 -3.75
CA VAL A 20 8.90 4.22 -4.32
C VAL A 20 7.82 4.86 -5.16
N TYR A 21 7.70 4.41 -6.40
CA TYR A 21 6.69 4.86 -7.35
C TYR A 21 5.65 3.76 -7.50
N VAL A 22 4.40 4.09 -7.22
CA VAL A 22 3.29 3.14 -7.25
C VAL A 22 2.20 3.65 -8.18
N GLU A 23 1.78 2.79 -9.10
CA GLU A 23 0.60 3.02 -9.93
C GLU A 23 -0.55 2.18 -9.39
N VAL A 24 -1.69 2.81 -9.16
CA VAL A 24 -2.91 2.16 -8.70
C VAL A 24 -4.04 2.43 -9.66
N GLU A 25 -4.95 1.47 -9.77
CA GLU A 25 -6.20 1.67 -10.48
C GLU A 25 -7.06 2.66 -9.69
N GLU A 26 -7.50 3.72 -10.35
CA GLU A 26 -8.30 4.78 -9.73
C GLU A 26 -9.54 4.23 -9.00
N GLN A 27 -10.18 3.23 -9.61
CA GLN A 27 -11.38 2.57 -9.08
C GLN A 27 -11.15 1.93 -7.70
N LYS A 28 -9.94 1.45 -7.40
CA LYS A 28 -9.63 0.89 -6.08
C LYS A 28 -9.69 1.93 -4.97
N ILE A 29 -9.49 3.20 -5.30
CA ILE A 29 -9.53 4.30 -4.34
C ILE A 29 -10.91 4.98 -4.36
N THR A 30 -11.48 5.25 -5.53
CA THR A 30 -12.76 5.97 -5.63
C THR A 30 -13.97 5.13 -5.25
N HIS A 31 -13.93 3.82 -5.45
CA HIS A 31 -15.00 2.90 -5.01
C HIS A 31 -14.73 2.28 -3.64
N ALA A 32 -13.70 2.74 -2.93
CA ALA A 32 -13.43 2.27 -1.59
C ALA A 32 -14.55 2.70 -0.64
N LYS A 33 -15.03 1.77 0.18
CA LYS A 33 -16.04 2.05 1.21
C LYS A 33 -15.48 2.92 2.35
N ARG A 34 -14.17 2.87 2.59
CA ARG A 34 -13.47 3.56 3.68
C ARG A 34 -12.08 4.03 3.24
N TYR A 35 -11.64 5.10 3.90
CA TYR A 35 -10.31 5.68 3.77
C TYR A 35 -9.58 5.65 5.13
N PRO A 36 -8.24 5.53 5.15
CA PRO A 36 -7.37 5.35 3.98
C PRO A 36 -7.43 3.93 3.39
N VAL A 37 -7.26 3.83 2.08
CA VAL A 37 -7.20 2.58 1.31
C VAL A 37 -5.81 2.00 1.41
N ILE A 38 -5.73 0.69 1.60
CA ILE A 38 -4.47 -0.03 1.70
C ILE A 38 -3.98 -0.40 0.30
N VAL A 39 -2.76 0.02 -0.02
CA VAL A 39 -2.08 -0.29 -1.28
C VAL A 39 -0.76 -0.98 -0.97
N THR A 40 -0.58 -2.19 -1.48
CA THR A 40 0.69 -2.90 -1.37
C THR A 40 1.64 -2.47 -2.47
N ALA A 41 2.90 -2.25 -2.11
CA ALA A 41 3.97 -1.83 -3.01
C ALA A 41 5.25 -2.60 -2.70
N LYS A 42 6.17 -2.64 -3.67
CA LYS A 42 7.51 -3.18 -3.47
C LYS A 42 8.54 -2.12 -3.78
N CYS A 43 9.50 -1.93 -2.87
CA CYS A 43 10.65 -1.07 -3.11
C CYS A 43 11.61 -1.73 -4.12
N SER A 44 12.50 -0.94 -4.73
CA SER A 44 13.58 -1.43 -5.62
C SER A 44 14.52 -2.46 -4.97
N LYS A 45 14.58 -2.51 -3.64
CA LYS A 45 15.34 -3.51 -2.84
C LYS A 45 14.46 -4.68 -2.37
N SER A 46 13.35 -4.95 -3.07
CA SER A 46 12.38 -6.01 -2.79
C SER A 46 11.69 -6.01 -1.42
N HIS A 47 11.78 -4.92 -0.65
CA HIS A 47 10.99 -4.77 0.58
C HIS A 47 9.50 -4.65 0.25
N SER A 48 8.67 -5.45 0.92
CA SER A 48 7.22 -5.34 0.88
C SER A 48 6.77 -4.15 1.72
N LEU A 49 5.98 -3.27 1.13
CA LEU A 49 5.50 -2.04 1.74
C LEU A 49 3.97 -1.98 1.67
N VAL A 50 3.39 -1.36 2.69
CA VAL A 50 1.97 -1.07 2.78
C VAL A 50 1.82 0.45 2.85
N ALA A 51 1.20 1.03 1.84
CA ALA A 51 0.93 2.45 1.73
C ALA A 51 -0.55 2.73 1.99
N PHE A 52 -0.84 3.69 2.85
CA PHE A 52 -2.19 4.13 3.18
C PHE A 52 -2.54 5.36 2.36
N VAL A 53 -3.54 5.23 1.48
CA VAL A 53 -3.90 6.24 0.48
C VAL A 53 -5.26 6.85 0.80
N ASP A 54 -5.34 8.17 0.85
CA ASP A 54 -6.61 8.87 1.06
C ASP A 54 -7.44 9.03 -0.23
N ALA A 55 -8.63 9.62 -0.10
CA ALA A 55 -9.52 9.91 -1.23
C ALA A 55 -8.92 10.88 -2.27
N ASN A 56 -7.88 11.63 -1.89
CA ASN A 56 -7.18 12.58 -2.74
C ASN A 56 -5.95 11.97 -3.42
N PHE A 57 -5.79 10.63 -3.40
CA PHE A 57 -4.66 9.91 -3.95
C PHE A 57 -3.32 10.29 -3.29
N GLN A 58 -3.36 10.78 -2.04
CA GLN A 58 -2.17 11.09 -1.26
C GLN A 58 -1.84 9.95 -0.32
N VAL A 59 -0.54 9.60 -0.29
CA VAL A 59 -0.02 8.63 0.66
C VAL A 59 0.12 9.34 2.00
N ARG A 60 -0.68 8.90 2.98
CA ARG A 60 -0.72 9.45 4.34
C ARG A 60 0.33 8.82 5.22
N ASP A 61 0.54 7.53 5.05
CA ASP A 61 1.48 6.75 5.83
C ASP A 61 2.00 5.56 5.03
N VAL A 62 3.19 5.08 5.39
CA VAL A 62 3.86 3.95 4.75
C VAL A 62 4.54 3.11 5.82
N GLU A 63 4.15 1.85 5.88
CA GLU A 63 4.75 0.86 6.76
C GLU A 63 5.47 -0.21 5.94
N SER A 64 6.60 -0.70 6.45
CA SER A 64 7.22 -1.91 5.91
C SER A 64 6.48 -3.12 6.41
N ALA A 65 5.98 -3.95 5.50
CA ALA A 65 5.58 -5.31 5.83
C ALA A 65 6.86 -6.12 6.04
N THR A 66 7.44 -6.04 7.24
CA THR A 66 8.54 -6.92 7.64
C THR A 66 8.04 -8.36 7.66
N GLU A 67 8.60 -9.14 6.74
CA GLU A 67 8.67 -10.61 6.68
C GLU A 67 7.57 -11.35 7.45
N ALA A 68 6.41 -11.42 6.83
CA ALA A 68 5.55 -12.58 6.95
C ALA A 68 6.35 -13.80 6.46
N THR A 69 6.93 -14.57 7.39
CA THR A 69 7.35 -15.95 7.14
C THR A 69 6.19 -16.70 6.48
N GLU A 70 6.48 -17.71 5.66
CA GLU A 70 5.57 -18.31 4.64
C GLU A 70 4.16 -18.77 5.12
N GLU A 71 3.87 -18.72 6.43
CA GLU A 71 2.56 -18.91 7.05
C GLU A 71 1.62 -17.68 6.98
N GLU A 72 2.10 -16.47 6.65
CA GLU A 72 1.37 -15.20 6.83
C GLU A 72 0.92 -14.48 5.55
N LYS A 73 0.89 -15.14 4.38
CA LYS A 73 0.06 -14.64 3.25
C LYS A 73 -1.38 -14.38 3.69
N ASP A 74 -1.85 -15.20 4.62
CA ASP A 74 -3.14 -15.08 5.29
C ASP A 74 -3.31 -13.76 6.05
N ALA A 75 -2.25 -13.16 6.60
CA ALA A 75 -2.33 -11.93 7.40
C ALA A 75 -2.60 -10.69 6.54
N THR A 76 -1.97 -10.60 5.36
CA THR A 76 -2.24 -9.53 4.40
C THR A 76 -3.65 -9.62 3.81
N ASP A 77 -4.12 -10.83 3.48
CA ASP A 77 -5.49 -11.04 3.00
C ASP A 77 -6.53 -10.85 4.12
N LYS A 78 -6.23 -11.23 5.37
CA LYS A 78 -7.07 -10.93 6.55
C LYS A 78 -7.14 -9.45 6.86
N ALA A 79 -6.04 -8.70 6.72
CA ALA A 79 -6.06 -7.25 6.91
C ALA A 79 -6.96 -6.58 5.86
N VAL A 80 -6.88 -6.99 4.59
CA VAL A 80 -7.79 -6.52 3.54
C VAL A 80 -9.24 -6.93 3.86
N GLY A 81 -9.47 -8.19 4.24
CA GLY A 81 -10.82 -8.70 4.56
C GLY A 81 -11.46 -8.06 5.80
N TYR A 82 -10.70 -7.69 6.82
CA TYR A 82 -11.22 -7.00 8.01
C TYR A 82 -11.77 -5.61 7.67
N PHE A 83 -11.15 -4.90 6.74
CA PHE A 83 -11.63 -3.58 6.31
C PHE A 83 -12.79 -3.64 5.31
N GLU A 84 -13.01 -4.77 4.63
CA GLU A 84 -14.13 -4.95 3.69
C GLU A 84 -15.41 -5.51 4.32
N SER A 85 -15.34 -6.07 5.54
CA SER A 85 -16.43 -6.82 6.19
C SER A 85 -17.46 -5.99 6.98
N PHE A 86 -17.48 -4.65 6.86
CA PHE A 86 -18.51 -3.79 7.46
C PHE A 86 -19.12 -2.81 6.43
#